data_AF-A0A380TC47-F1
#
_entry.id   AF-A0A380TC47-F1
#
_cell.length_a   1.000
_cell.length_b   1.000
_cell.length_c   1.000
_cell.angle_alpha   90.00
_cell.angle_beta   90.00
_cell.angle_gamma   90.00
#
_symmetry.space_group_name_H-M   'P 1'
#
loop_
_entity.id
_entity.type
_entity.pdbx_description
1 polymer ?
#
loop_
_entity_poly.entity_id
_entity_poly.type
_entity_poly.pdbx_seq_one_letter_code
_entity_poly.pdbx_strand_id
1 'polypeptide(L)'
;MRKRESNNPKRRIAPCASMSDDERSVMANNAVYVGSALHKRMPGDYGFRPPVNPRPSKSLCDDLRVITKVEACQLLKDGIRKGLVSSVRSNESLPKYVWSVDQGRNVFEAKLGADGYHGYRLDREQEKHMHDLVLTEWDKRQ
;
A
#
# COMPACT_ATOMS: atom_id res chain seq x y z
N MET A 1 -15.64 8.98 -22.29
CA MET A 1 -14.61 9.83 -21.64
C MET A 1 -13.73 8.98 -20.76
N ARG A 2 -12.41 8.96 -20.98
CA ARG A 2 -11.45 8.26 -20.11
C ARG A 2 -11.38 9.02 -18.77
N LYS A 3 -11.68 8.34 -17.67
CA LYS A 3 -11.63 8.93 -16.32
C LYS A 3 -10.21 9.44 -16.08
N ARG A 4 -10.05 10.69 -15.63
CA ARG A 4 -8.72 11.28 -15.33
C ARG A 4 -8.02 10.40 -14.30
N GLU A 5 -6.87 9.84 -14.66
CA GLU A 5 -5.95 9.20 -13.73
C GLU A 5 -5.28 10.27 -12.86
N SER A 6 -4.73 9.87 -11.71
CA SER A 6 -3.92 10.76 -10.87
C SER A 6 -2.85 11.51 -11.69
N ASN A 7 -2.65 12.79 -11.39
CA ASN A 7 -1.61 13.62 -12.03
C ASN A 7 -0.19 13.09 -11.76
N ASN A 8 -0.01 12.13 -10.85
CA ASN A 8 1.26 11.44 -10.61
C ASN A 8 1.32 10.14 -11.45
N PRO A 9 2.08 10.09 -12.55
CA PRO A 9 2.15 8.91 -13.41
C PRO A 9 2.70 7.67 -12.70
N LYS A 10 3.50 7.87 -11.64
CA LYS A 10 4.09 6.78 -10.83
C LYS A 10 3.05 6.07 -9.96
N ARG A 11 1.84 6.63 -9.84
CA ARG A 11 0.77 6.17 -8.95
C ARG A 11 -0.40 5.54 -9.73
N ARG A 12 -0.12 5.07 -10.94
CA ARG A 12 -1.08 4.35 -11.79
C ARG A 12 -1.01 2.87 -11.49
N ILE A 13 -2.16 2.21 -11.36
CA ILE A 13 -2.25 0.76 -11.17
C ILE A 13 -1.82 0.07 -12.46
N ALA A 14 -0.97 -0.95 -12.33
CA ALA A 14 -0.54 -1.77 -13.46
C ALA A 14 -1.73 -2.55 -14.06
N PRO A 15 -1.76 -2.77 -15.40
CA PRO A 15 -2.78 -3.61 -16.02
C PRO A 15 -2.83 -5.00 -15.38
N CYS A 16 -4.01 -5.62 -15.30
CA CYS A 16 -4.17 -6.92 -14.62
C CYS A 16 -3.25 -8.02 -15.17
N ALA A 17 -3.02 -8.03 -16.49
CA ALA A 17 -2.18 -9.01 -17.18
C ALA A 17 -0.68 -8.66 -17.20
N SER A 18 -0.23 -7.65 -16.43
CA SER A 18 1.17 -7.19 -16.49
C SER A 18 2.14 -8.06 -15.69
N MET A 19 1.65 -9.02 -14.92
CA MET A 19 2.46 -9.95 -14.12
C MET A 19 1.79 -11.31 -14.05
N SER A 20 2.57 -12.37 -14.20
CA SER A 20 2.12 -13.74 -13.94
C SER A 20 1.93 -14.00 -12.44
N ASP A 21 1.20 -15.06 -12.12
CA ASP A 21 0.97 -15.47 -10.73
C ASP A 21 2.29 -15.84 -10.01
N ASP A 22 3.24 -16.42 -10.74
CA ASP A 22 4.58 -16.75 -10.23
C ASP A 22 5.39 -15.49 -9.92
N GLU A 23 5.39 -14.50 -10.82
CA GLU A 23 6.06 -13.22 -10.58
C GLU A 23 5.48 -12.52 -9.35
N ARG A 24 4.16 -12.53 -9.19
CA ARG A 24 3.49 -11.96 -8.01
C ARG A 24 3.87 -12.72 -6.74
N SER A 25 3.97 -14.05 -6.80
CA SER A 25 4.33 -14.88 -5.65
C SER A 25 5.77 -14.65 -5.21
N VAL A 26 6.72 -14.62 -6.15
CA VAL A 26 8.12 -14.30 -5.88
C VAL A 26 8.25 -12.89 -5.30
N MET A 27 7.56 -11.92 -5.89
CA MET A 27 7.59 -10.53 -5.42
C MET A 27 7.00 -10.39 -4.01
N ALA A 28 5.89 -11.06 -3.70
CA ALA A 28 5.27 -11.03 -2.39
C ALA A 28 6.20 -11.63 -1.30
N ASN A 29 7.00 -12.63 -1.65
CA ASN A 29 7.96 -13.23 -0.73
C ASN A 29 9.18 -12.33 -0.48
N ASN A 30 9.59 -11.55 -1.48
CA ASN A 30 10.75 -10.66 -1.39
C ASN A 30 10.41 -9.27 -0.82
N ALA A 31 9.13 -8.87 -0.80
CA ALA A 31 8.71 -7.57 -0.33
C ALA A 31 8.83 -7.46 1.21
N VAL A 32 9.59 -6.46 1.67
CA VAL A 32 9.82 -6.21 3.10
C VAL A 32 8.98 -5.01 3.54
N TYR A 33 8.15 -5.21 4.56
CA TYR A 33 7.42 -4.13 5.21
C TYR A 33 8.13 -3.69 6.49
N VAL A 34 8.46 -2.40 6.56
CA VAL A 34 9.12 -1.80 7.73
C VAL A 34 8.13 -0.94 8.52
N GLY A 35 7.24 -0.23 7.81
CA GLY A 35 6.41 0.81 8.40
C GLY A 35 7.20 2.08 8.67
N SER A 36 6.51 3.17 9.00
CA SER A 36 7.17 4.42 9.35
C SER A 36 6.53 4.99 10.60
N ALA A 37 7.36 5.28 11.59
CA ALA A 37 6.92 5.83 12.85
C ALA A 37 6.33 7.26 12.69
N LEU A 38 6.67 7.96 11.59
CA LEU A 38 6.07 9.25 11.22
C LEU A 38 4.60 9.15 10.78
N HIS A 39 4.12 7.93 10.48
CA HIS A 39 2.79 7.65 9.95
C HIS A 39 1.96 6.74 10.88
N LYS A 40 2.41 6.53 12.12
CA LYS A 40 1.71 5.70 13.10
C LYS A 40 1.44 6.47 14.38
N ARG A 41 0.17 6.56 14.74
CA ARG A 41 -0.28 7.07 16.03
C ARG A 41 -0.27 5.97 17.10
N MET A 42 -0.56 4.74 16.69
CA MET A 42 -0.63 3.56 17.53
C MET A 42 0.34 2.49 17.00
N PRO A 43 1.64 2.61 17.31
CA PRO A 43 2.70 1.84 16.67
C PRO A 43 2.68 0.34 16.97
N GLY A 44 1.82 -0.19 17.85
CA GLY A 44 1.68 -1.62 18.11
C GLY A 44 3.01 -2.32 18.41
N ASP A 45 3.32 -3.36 17.64
CA ASP A 45 4.48 -4.26 17.74
C ASP A 45 5.71 -3.81 16.91
N TYR A 46 5.74 -2.56 16.42
CA TYR A 46 6.78 -2.11 15.49
C TYR A 46 8.12 -1.80 16.16
N GLY A 47 8.15 -1.69 17.50
CA GLY A 47 9.38 -1.55 18.27
C GLY A 47 10.18 -0.27 17.97
N PHE A 48 9.55 0.78 17.43
CA PHE A 48 10.24 2.03 17.09
C PHE A 48 10.92 2.66 18.32
N ARG A 49 12.23 2.93 18.19
CA ARG A 49 13.02 3.63 19.20
C ARG A 49 13.80 4.78 18.57
N PRO A 50 13.66 6.03 19.07
CA PRO A 50 12.77 6.47 20.15
C PRO A 50 11.27 6.44 19.74
N PRO A 51 10.32 6.48 20.70
CA PRO A 51 8.91 6.68 20.37
C PRO A 51 8.76 8.00 19.64
N VAL A 52 8.14 8.00 18.46
CA VAL A 52 7.87 9.25 17.72
C VAL A 52 6.38 9.42 17.54
N ASN A 53 5.92 10.66 17.68
CA ASN A 53 4.57 11.05 17.36
C ASN A 53 4.44 11.24 15.84
N PRO A 54 3.32 10.81 15.23
CA PRO A 54 3.08 11.10 13.83
C PRO A 54 2.94 12.61 13.63
N ARG A 55 3.46 13.12 12.52
CA ARG A 55 3.33 14.56 12.22
C ARG A 55 1.87 14.86 11.87
N PRO A 56 1.27 15.95 12.40
CA PRO A 56 -0.14 16.28 12.18
C PRO A 56 -0.56 16.35 10.70
N SER A 57 0.37 16.68 9.79
CA SER A 57 0.12 16.85 8.36
C SER A 57 0.30 15.58 7.51
N LYS A 58 0.52 14.42 8.12
CA LYS A 58 0.75 13.15 7.41
C LYS A 58 -0.43 12.20 7.60
N SER A 59 -0.86 11.56 6.50
CA SER A 59 -1.85 10.49 6.52
C SER A 59 -1.37 9.35 7.44
N LEU A 60 -2.22 8.97 8.39
CA LEU A 60 -1.94 7.91 9.35
C LEU A 60 -2.28 6.53 8.75
N CYS A 61 -1.52 5.53 9.15
CA CYS A 61 -1.78 4.13 8.80
C CYS A 61 -2.81 3.47 9.74
N ASP A 62 -2.99 4.02 10.93
CA ASP A 62 -3.67 3.42 12.08
C ASP A 62 -4.63 4.41 12.75
N ASP A 63 -5.22 5.31 11.97
CA ASP A 63 -6.20 6.27 12.48
C ASP A 63 -7.52 5.62 12.92
N LEU A 64 -7.96 4.56 12.22
CA LEU A 64 -9.19 3.82 12.55
C LEU A 64 -8.97 2.79 13.65
N ARG A 65 -7.85 2.06 13.60
CA ARG A 65 -7.47 1.03 14.58
C ARG A 65 -5.98 0.73 14.51
N VAL A 66 -5.47 0.01 15.50
CA VAL A 66 -4.11 -0.53 15.47
C VAL A 66 -3.97 -1.49 14.29
N ILE A 67 -2.92 -1.31 13.50
CA ILE A 67 -2.48 -2.24 12.46
C ILE A 67 -1.12 -2.77 12.89
N THR A 68 -1.04 -4.07 13.21
CA THR A 68 0.22 -4.71 13.63
C THR A 68 1.20 -4.83 12.46
N LYS A 69 2.46 -5.15 12.73
CA LYS A 69 3.47 -5.35 11.70
C LYS A 69 3.17 -6.60 10.91
N VAL A 70 2.74 -7.66 11.57
CA VAL A 70 2.28 -8.90 10.93
C VAL A 70 1.12 -8.62 9.98
N GLU A 71 0.12 -7.87 10.41
CA GLU A 71 -1.02 -7.52 9.58
C GLU A 71 -0.62 -6.66 8.38
N ALA A 72 0.23 -5.64 8.58
CA ALA A 72 0.66 -4.80 7.48
C ALA A 72 1.54 -5.56 6.47
N CYS A 73 2.36 -6.51 6.92
CA CYS A 73 3.07 -7.43 6.05
C CYS A 73 2.09 -8.27 5.21
N GLN A 74 1.01 -8.77 5.82
CA GLN A 74 -0.01 -9.56 5.13
C GLN A 74 -0.74 -8.71 4.07
N LEU A 75 -1.18 -7.50 4.43
CA LEU A 75 -1.81 -6.54 3.52
C LEU A 75 -0.91 -6.22 2.32
N LEU A 76 0.39 -5.96 2.55
CA LEU A 76 1.35 -5.74 1.47
C LEU A 76 1.41 -6.94 0.52
N LYS A 77 1.54 -8.15 1.08
CA LYS A 77 1.62 -9.38 0.28
C LYS A 77 0.35 -9.64 -0.52
N ASP A 78 -0.82 -9.38 0.06
CA ASP A 78 -2.09 -9.60 -0.61
C ASP A 78 -2.32 -8.59 -1.74
N GLY A 79 -1.89 -7.34 -1.55
CA GLY A 79 -1.84 -6.35 -2.63
C GLY A 79 -0.98 -6.79 -3.82
N ILE A 80 0.21 -7.32 -3.54
CA ILE A 80 1.12 -7.85 -4.57
C ILE A 80 0.52 -9.08 -5.25
N ARG A 81 -0.03 -10.03 -4.49
CA ARG A 81 -0.65 -11.26 -5.03
C ARG A 81 -1.85 -10.97 -5.93
N LYS A 82 -2.64 -9.94 -5.61
CA LYS A 82 -3.71 -9.45 -6.49
C LYS A 82 -3.22 -8.56 -7.63
N GLY A 83 -1.92 -8.28 -7.70
CA GLY A 83 -1.31 -7.45 -8.74
C GLY A 83 -1.69 -5.98 -8.66
N LEU A 84 -2.20 -5.51 -7.51
CA LEU A 84 -2.47 -4.08 -7.27
C LEU A 84 -1.19 -3.35 -6.92
N VAL A 85 -0.37 -3.16 -7.95
CA VAL A 85 0.93 -2.53 -7.84
C VAL A 85 1.07 -1.41 -8.85
N SER A 86 1.95 -0.44 -8.58
CA SER A 86 2.19 0.65 -9.53
C SER A 86 2.82 0.13 -10.82
N SER A 87 2.40 0.67 -11.96
CA SER A 87 3.00 0.37 -13.27
C SER A 87 4.49 0.71 -13.33
N VAL A 88 4.95 1.68 -12.53
CA VAL A 88 6.36 2.03 -12.40
C VAL A 88 7.05 1.09 -11.40
N ARG A 89 8.15 0.48 -11.83
CA ARG A 89 9.07 -0.29 -10.98
C ARG A 89 10.26 0.55 -10.57
N SER A 90 10.75 0.34 -9.35
CA SER A 90 12.00 0.91 -8.83
C SER A 90 13.12 -0.12 -9.03
N ASN A 91 14.21 0.27 -9.69
CA ASN A 91 15.36 -0.61 -9.99
C ASN A 91 14.93 -1.97 -10.60
N GLU A 92 13.89 -1.94 -11.43
CA GLU A 92 13.29 -3.07 -12.18
C GLU A 92 12.70 -4.25 -11.39
N SER A 93 12.93 -4.37 -10.08
CA SER A 93 12.52 -5.54 -9.30
C SER A 93 11.22 -5.37 -8.51
N LEU A 94 10.97 -4.18 -7.93
CA LEU A 94 9.82 -3.94 -7.05
C LEU A 94 8.99 -2.73 -7.48
N PRO A 95 7.66 -2.78 -7.36
CA PRO A 95 6.79 -1.64 -7.66
C PRO A 95 7.02 -0.49 -6.67
N LYS A 96 6.84 0.75 -7.12
CA LYS A 96 6.96 1.91 -6.23
C LYS A 96 5.83 1.96 -5.19
N TYR A 97 4.62 1.57 -5.58
CA TYR A 97 3.44 1.52 -4.73
C TYR A 97 2.76 0.16 -4.81
N VAL A 98 2.20 -0.27 -3.69
CA VAL A 98 1.30 -1.43 -3.59
C VAL A 98 0.02 -0.96 -2.91
N TRP A 99 -1.12 -1.41 -3.40
CA TRP A 99 -2.42 -1.15 -2.80
C TRP A 99 -3.05 -2.43 -2.29
N SER A 100 -3.73 -2.32 -1.15
CA SER A 100 -4.40 -3.45 -0.51
C SER A 100 -5.69 -3.01 0.17
N VAL A 101 -6.56 -3.98 0.44
CA VAL A 101 -7.86 -3.76 1.08
C VAL A 101 -8.01 -4.76 2.22
N ASP A 102 -8.37 -4.29 3.41
CA ASP A 102 -8.67 -5.17 4.53
C ASP A 102 -10.13 -5.70 4.50
N GLN A 103 -10.48 -6.55 5.46
CA GLN A 103 -11.84 -7.10 5.59
C GLN A 103 -12.91 -6.03 5.83
N GLY A 104 -12.53 -4.91 6.44
CA GLY A 104 -13.40 -3.76 6.67
C GLY A 104 -13.55 -2.83 5.47
N ARG A 105 -13.03 -3.22 4.29
CA ARG A 105 -13.00 -2.41 3.07
C ARG A 105 -12.19 -1.11 3.19
N ASN A 106 -11.25 -1.07 4.14
CA ASN A 106 -10.30 0.03 4.25
C ASN A 106 -9.19 -0.15 3.22
N VAL A 107 -8.86 0.93 2.52
CA VAL A 107 -7.82 0.93 1.50
C VAL A 107 -6.50 1.40 2.08
N PHE A 108 -5.43 0.67 1.78
CA PHE A 108 -4.06 1.01 2.19
C PHE A 108 -3.17 1.18 0.96
N GLU A 109 -2.24 2.13 1.06
CA GLU A 109 -1.16 2.33 0.09
C GLU A 109 0.18 2.15 0.81
N ALA A 110 1.01 1.26 0.28
CA ALA A 110 2.38 1.06 0.72
C ALA A 110 3.34 1.61 -0.33
N LYS A 111 4.24 2.50 0.08
CA LYS A 111 5.26 3.11 -0.77
C LYS A 111 6.63 2.54 -0.44
N LEU A 112 7.37 2.12 -1.47
CA LEU A 112 8.75 1.65 -1.33
C LEU A 112 9.69 2.81 -0.96
N GLY A 113 10.36 2.69 0.18
CA GLY A 113 11.44 3.55 0.69
C GLY A 113 12.82 2.94 0.44
N ALA A 114 13.83 3.42 1.16
CA ALA A 114 15.21 2.92 1.07
C ALA A 114 15.43 1.62 1.88
N ASP A 115 14.65 1.43 2.93
CA ASP A 115 14.71 0.33 3.90
C ASP A 115 13.56 -0.68 3.72
N GLY A 116 12.53 -0.33 2.95
CA GLY A 116 11.42 -1.21 2.59
C GLY A 116 10.12 -0.44 2.38
N TYR A 117 8.99 -1.14 2.46
CA TYR A 117 7.68 -0.51 2.30
C TYR A 117 7.20 0.15 3.59
N HIS A 118 6.58 1.33 3.43
CA HIS A 118 5.84 2.01 4.48
C HIS A 118 4.40 2.23 4.02
N GLY A 119 3.45 1.77 4.83
CA GLY A 119 2.01 1.87 4.58
C GLY A 119 1.36 3.07 5.22
N TYR A 120 0.28 3.53 4.61
CA TYR A 120 -0.70 4.47 5.17
C TYR A 120 -2.09 4.16 4.64
N ARG A 121 -3.13 4.56 5.39
CA ARG A 121 -4.52 4.43 4.94
C ARG A 121 -4.77 5.49 3.86
N LEU A 122 -5.45 5.10 2.79
CA LEU A 122 -6.03 6.06 1.87
C LEU A 122 -7.37 6.49 2.43
N ASP A 123 -7.44 7.71 2.93
CA ASP A 123 -8.71 8.26 3.40
C ASP A 123 -9.60 8.61 2.21
N ARG A 124 -10.83 8.09 2.20
CA ARG A 124 -11.76 8.29 1.08
C ARG A 124 -12.15 9.75 0.90
N GLU A 125 -12.23 10.52 1.99
CA GLU A 125 -12.57 11.94 1.91
C GLU A 125 -11.47 12.76 1.22
N GLN A 126 -10.21 12.42 1.49
CA GLN A 126 -9.04 13.13 0.96
C GLN A 126 -8.62 12.59 -0.41
N GLU A 127 -8.76 11.29 -0.65
CA GLU A 127 -8.17 10.56 -1.78
C GLU A 127 -9.22 9.73 -2.54
N LYS A 128 -10.46 10.24 -2.62
CA LYS A 128 -11.64 9.55 -3.17
C LYS A 128 -11.38 8.81 -4.48
N HIS A 129 -10.70 9.44 -5.42
CA HIS A 129 -10.45 8.85 -6.74
C HIS A 129 -9.62 7.56 -6.64
N MET A 130 -8.50 7.61 -5.92
CA MET A 130 -7.61 6.47 -5.78
C MET A 130 -8.24 5.39 -4.92
N HIS A 131 -8.91 5.79 -3.84
CA HIS A 131 -9.64 4.88 -2.96
C HIS A 131 -10.69 4.07 -3.73
N ASP A 132 -11.61 4.74 -4.44
CA ASP A 132 -12.68 4.07 -5.19
C ASP A 132 -12.11 3.22 -6.33
N LEU A 133 -11.00 3.65 -6.96
CA LEU A 133 -10.32 2.87 -7.99
C LEU A 133 -9.71 1.58 -7.44
N VAL A 134 -9.02 1.64 -6.30
CA VAL A 134 -8.44 0.46 -5.66
C VAL A 134 -9.52 -0.54 -5.27
N LEU A 135 -10.63 -0.10 -4.67
CA LEU A 135 -11.74 -1.00 -4.34
C LEU A 135 -12.31 -1.68 -5.60
N THR A 136 -12.51 -0.91 -6.66
CA THR A 136 -13.01 -1.43 -7.93
C THR A 136 -12.08 -2.48 -8.53
N GLU A 137 -10.77 -2.22 -8.52
CA GLU A 137 -9.77 -3.15 -9.06
C GLU A 137 -9.55 -4.35 -8.14
N TRP A 138 -9.69 -4.18 -6.82
CA TRP A 138 -9.62 -5.28 -5.85
C TRP A 138 -10.71 -6.32 -6.10
N ASP A 139 -11.94 -5.87 -6.39
CA ASP A 139 -13.08 -6.75 -6.62
C ASP A 139 -13.00 -7.47 -7.98
N LYS A 140 -12.39 -6.85 -8.98
CA LYS A 140 -12.19 -7.45 -10.31
C LYS A 140 -11.12 -8.54 -10.33
N ARG A 141 -10.12 -8.44 -9.45
CA ARG A 141 -8.94 -9.30 -9.47
C ARG A 141 -9.14 -10.43 -8.47
N GLN A 142 -9.25 -11.66 -8.97
CA GLN A 142 -9.36 -12.87 -8.17
C GLN A 142 -8.00 -13.23 -7.58
#